data_AF-A0A961G7M7-F1
#
_entry.id   AF-A0A961G7M7-F1
#
_cell.length_a   1.000
_cell.length_b   1.000
_cell.length_c   1.000
_cell.angle_alpha   90.00
_cell.angle_beta   90.00
_cell.angle_gamma   90.00
#
_symmetry.space_group_name_H-M   'P 1'
#
loop_
_entity.id
_entity.type
_entity.pdbx_description
1 polymer ?
#
loop_
_entity_poly.entity_id
_entity_poly.type
_entity_poly.pdbx_seq_one_letter_code
_entity_poly.pdbx_strand_id
1 'polypeptide(L)'
;MRRVITAARLGRDVEDSLDGVAERMQSADFAWAVMAIRIQREVGGNLAELLNTVADTMVQRERLRREVAALTAEGKISAIILGAMPVGLGILMWLINPGYMKPLGTTGLGQGMLGLAIVSALIGFVWMKKTITVEM
;
A
#
# COMPACT_ATOMS: atom_id res chain seq x y z
N MET A 1 0.39 -48.85 -24.05
CA MET A 1 1.33 -47.89 -23.42
C MET A 1 1.75 -46.70 -24.28
N ARG A 2 2.04 -46.83 -25.59
CA ARG A 2 2.48 -45.68 -26.41
C ARG A 2 1.47 -44.52 -26.58
N ARG A 3 0.15 -44.78 -26.52
CA ARG A 3 -0.89 -43.72 -26.63
C ARG A 3 -1.05 -42.85 -25.38
N VAL A 4 -0.71 -43.37 -24.21
CA VAL A 4 -0.83 -42.64 -22.92
C VAL A 4 0.25 -41.56 -22.81
N ILE A 5 1.43 -41.83 -23.36
CA ILE A 5 2.57 -40.90 -23.36
C ILE A 5 2.33 -39.74 -24.34
N THR A 6 1.51 -39.94 -25.38
CA THR A 6 1.14 -38.90 -26.36
C THR A 6 0.06 -37.95 -25.82
N ALA A 7 -0.88 -38.44 -24.98
CA ALA A 7 -1.92 -37.61 -24.39
C ALA A 7 -1.37 -36.64 -23.32
N ALA A 8 -0.31 -37.05 -22.61
CA ALA A 8 0.36 -36.23 -21.59
C ALA A 8 1.05 -34.94 -22.12
N ARG A 9 1.09 -34.73 -23.45
CA ARG A 9 1.68 -33.52 -24.07
C ARG A 9 0.67 -32.47 -24.53
N LEU A 10 -0.64 -32.70 -24.38
CA LEU A 10 -1.66 -31.88 -25.04
C LEU A 10 -2.81 -31.51 -24.11
N GLY A 11 -2.55 -30.73 -23.06
CA GLY A 11 -3.46 -29.72 -22.48
C GLY A 11 -4.97 -30.03 -22.31
N ARG A 12 -5.37 -31.30 -22.33
CA ARG A 12 -6.68 -31.85 -22.02
C ARG A 12 -6.39 -32.87 -20.93
N ASP A 13 -7.09 -32.74 -19.83
CA ASP A 13 -6.62 -33.24 -18.56
C ASP A 13 -6.32 -34.73 -18.66
N VAL A 14 -5.13 -35.11 -18.21
CA VAL A 14 -4.74 -36.52 -18.08
C VAL A 14 -5.81 -37.24 -17.24
N GLU A 15 -6.48 -36.53 -16.35
CA GLU A 15 -7.64 -36.95 -15.56
C GLU A 15 -8.87 -37.31 -16.41
N ASP A 16 -9.31 -36.46 -17.35
CA ASP A 16 -10.45 -36.78 -18.24
C ASP A 16 -10.17 -38.03 -19.09
N SER A 17 -8.90 -38.21 -19.47
CA SER A 17 -8.43 -39.37 -20.23
C SER A 17 -8.37 -40.64 -19.36
N LEU A 18 -8.12 -40.50 -18.06
CA LEU A 18 -8.07 -41.58 -17.09
C LEU A 18 -9.46 -41.97 -16.60
N ASP A 19 -10.39 -41.02 -16.47
CA ASP A 19 -11.80 -41.26 -16.13
C ASP A 19 -12.46 -42.14 -17.21
N GLY A 20 -12.25 -41.83 -18.50
CA GLY A 20 -12.75 -42.67 -19.61
C GLY A 20 -12.09 -44.07 -19.69
N VAL A 21 -10.93 -44.27 -19.07
CA VAL A 21 -10.30 -45.59 -18.93
C VAL A 21 -10.84 -46.33 -17.71
N ALA A 22 -11.10 -45.62 -16.61
CA ALA A 22 -11.71 -46.15 -15.39
C ALA A 22 -13.12 -46.69 -15.67
N GLU A 23 -13.96 -45.94 -16.39
CA GLU A 23 -15.29 -46.39 -16.82
C GLU A 23 -15.23 -47.65 -17.68
N ARG A 24 -14.26 -47.72 -18.60
CA ARG A 24 -14.07 -48.87 -19.50
C ARG A 24 -13.53 -50.11 -18.81
N MET A 25 -12.82 -49.96 -17.69
CA MET A 25 -12.25 -51.07 -16.94
C MET A 25 -13.20 -51.64 -15.86
N GLN A 26 -14.32 -50.96 -15.56
CA GLN A 26 -15.29 -51.36 -14.52
C GLN A 26 -14.64 -51.75 -13.18
N SER A 27 -13.51 -51.12 -12.83
CA SER A 27 -12.75 -51.42 -11.61
C SER A 27 -12.87 -50.25 -10.64
N ALA A 28 -13.49 -50.51 -9.48
CA ALA A 28 -13.61 -49.53 -8.42
C ALA A 28 -12.22 -49.05 -7.94
N ASP A 29 -11.26 -49.96 -7.77
CA ASP A 29 -9.91 -49.63 -7.30
C ASP A 29 -9.19 -48.66 -8.25
N PHE A 30 -9.40 -48.80 -9.56
CA PHE A 30 -8.82 -47.91 -10.56
C PHE A 30 -9.43 -46.50 -10.49
N ALA A 31 -10.75 -46.39 -10.28
CA ALA A 31 -11.41 -45.10 -10.08
C ALA A 31 -10.91 -44.38 -8.82
N TRP A 32 -10.65 -45.12 -7.74
CA TRP A 32 -10.04 -44.57 -6.52
C TRP A 32 -8.62 -44.04 -6.75
N ALA A 33 -7.81 -44.74 -7.55
CA ALA A 33 -6.47 -44.28 -7.90
C ALA A 33 -6.49 -42.96 -8.70
N VAL A 34 -7.42 -42.82 -9.66
CA VAL A 34 -7.58 -41.58 -10.44
C VAL A 34 -8.02 -40.41 -9.55
N MET A 35 -8.97 -40.64 -8.64
CA MET A 35 -9.42 -39.65 -7.67
C MET A 35 -8.31 -39.18 -6.73
N ALA A 36 -7.47 -40.09 -6.23
CA ALA A 36 -6.33 -39.74 -5.38
C ALA A 36 -5.30 -38.87 -6.12
N ILE A 37 -5.04 -39.16 -7.41
CA ILE A 37 -4.15 -38.35 -8.27
C ILE A 37 -4.71 -36.95 -8.48
N ARG A 38 -6.02 -36.83 -8.74
CA ARG A 38 -6.72 -35.54 -8.92
C ARG A 38 -6.61 -34.69 -7.65
N ILE A 39 -6.89 -35.25 -6.47
CA ILE A 39 -6.76 -34.53 -5.20
C ILE A 39 -5.32 -34.06 -4.95
N GLN A 40 -4.32 -34.91 -5.17
CA GLN A 40 -2.91 -34.54 -4.97
C GLN A 40 -2.46 -33.40 -5.90
N ARG A 41 -2.92 -33.40 -7.15
CA ARG A 41 -2.62 -32.33 -8.12
C ARG A 41 -3.39 -31.06 -7.84
N GLU A 42 -4.66 -31.16 -7.44
CA GLU A 42 -5.48 -30.01 -7.09
C GLU A 42 -4.92 -29.33 -5.84
N VAL A 43 -4.60 -30.08 -4.78
CA VAL A 43 -3.98 -29.53 -3.57
C VAL A 43 -2.57 -29.00 -3.86
N GLY A 44 -1.72 -29.75 -4.59
CA GLY A 44 -0.34 -29.38 -4.86
C GLY A 44 -0.18 -28.22 -5.86
N GLY A 45 -0.98 -28.23 -6.93
CA GLY A 45 -0.99 -27.19 -7.97
C GLY A 45 -1.63 -25.90 -7.47
N ASN A 46 -2.76 -26.00 -6.77
CA ASN A 46 -3.42 -24.84 -6.18
C ASN A 46 -2.57 -24.21 -5.08
N LEU A 47 -1.84 -25.01 -4.27
CA LEU A 47 -0.90 -24.45 -3.30
C LEU A 47 0.23 -23.67 -3.98
N ALA A 48 0.81 -24.18 -5.07
CA ALA A 48 1.85 -23.44 -5.80
C ALA A 48 1.33 -22.10 -6.35
N GLU A 49 0.10 -22.09 -6.89
CA GLU A 49 -0.55 -20.89 -7.40
C GLU A 49 -0.93 -19.89 -6.30
N LEU A 50 -1.46 -20.39 -5.17
CA LEU A 50 -1.72 -19.60 -3.97
C LEU A 50 -0.44 -18.98 -3.40
N LEU A 51 0.64 -19.75 -3.30
CA LEU A 51 1.92 -19.25 -2.81
C LEU A 51 2.49 -18.18 -3.74
N ASN A 52 2.38 -18.33 -5.06
CA ASN A 52 2.73 -17.28 -6.02
C ASN A 52 1.88 -16.02 -5.82
N THR A 53 0.57 -16.17 -5.63
CA THR A 53 -0.35 -15.06 -5.39
C THR A 53 0.00 -14.31 -4.10
N VAL A 54 0.33 -15.04 -3.03
CA VAL A 54 0.76 -14.45 -1.75
C VAL A 54 2.11 -13.75 -1.91
N ALA A 55 3.06 -14.37 -2.61
CA ALA A 55 4.37 -13.76 -2.89
C ALA A 55 4.24 -12.46 -3.68
N ASP A 56 3.42 -12.45 -4.75
CA ASP A 56 3.13 -11.25 -5.54
C ASP A 56 2.45 -10.17 -4.70
N THR A 57 1.47 -10.56 -3.88
CA THR A 57 0.78 -9.64 -2.96
C THR A 57 1.76 -9.04 -1.94
N MET A 58 2.70 -9.83 -1.42
CA MET A 58 3.73 -9.35 -0.50
C MET A 58 4.65 -8.32 -1.17
N VAL A 59 5.11 -8.60 -2.40
CA VAL A 59 5.94 -7.66 -3.17
C VAL A 59 5.17 -6.38 -3.49
N GLN A 60 3.89 -6.48 -3.86
CA GLN A 60 3.03 -5.31 -4.09
C GLN A 60 2.86 -4.47 -2.84
N ARG A 61 2.60 -5.08 -1.67
CA ARG A 61 2.50 -4.38 -0.39
C ARG A 61 3.79 -3.64 -0.03
N GLU A 62 4.95 -4.25 -0.25
CA GLU A 62 6.24 -3.62 -0.01
C GLU A 62 6.47 -2.41 -0.93
N ARG A 63 6.11 -2.53 -2.21
CA ARG A 63 6.17 -1.39 -3.15
C ARG A 63 5.27 -0.24 -2.71
N LEU A 64 4.02 -0.54 -2.35
CA LEU A 64 3.06 0.44 -1.82
C LEU A 64 3.59 1.13 -0.56
N ARG A 65 4.16 0.38 0.39
CA ARG A 65 4.76 0.96 1.60
C ARG A 65 5.89 1.93 1.27
N ARG A 66 6.75 1.59 0.32
CA ARG A 66 7.85 2.47 -0.11
C ARG A 66 7.33 3.72 -0.81
N GLU A 67 6.32 3.59 -1.64
CA GLU A 67 5.68 4.71 -2.33
C GLU A 67 5.00 5.67 -1.36
N VAL A 68 4.22 5.15 -0.40
CA VAL A 68 3.63 5.94 0.68
C VAL A 68 4.72 6.63 1.50
N ALA A 69 5.77 5.91 1.91
CA ALA A 69 6.87 6.52 2.67
C ALA A 69 7.56 7.66 1.90
N ALA A 70 7.76 7.51 0.59
CA ALA A 70 8.34 8.56 -0.25
C ALA A 70 7.41 9.78 -0.37
N LEU A 71 6.12 9.57 -0.63
CA LEU A 71 5.12 10.64 -0.72
C LEU A 71 4.96 11.38 0.62
N THR A 72 4.90 10.66 1.74
CA THR A 72 4.84 11.26 3.07
C THR A 72 6.12 12.04 3.41
N ALA A 73 7.29 11.61 2.92
CA ALA A 73 8.53 12.36 3.09
C ALA A 73 8.50 13.72 2.37
N GLU A 74 8.01 13.77 1.12
CA GLU A 74 7.79 15.01 0.39
C GLU A 74 6.76 15.91 1.07
N GLY A 75 5.65 15.31 1.52
CA GLY A 75 4.61 16.00 2.29
C GLY A 75 5.14 16.63 3.58
N LYS A 76 6.01 15.91 4.31
CA LYS A 76 6.66 16.39 5.54
C LYS A 76 7.58 17.58 5.29
N ILE A 77 8.36 17.58 4.21
CA ILE A 77 9.24 18.70 3.86
C ILE A 77 8.39 19.93 3.50
N SER A 78 7.37 19.74 2.67
CA SER A 78 6.44 20.82 2.28
C SER A 78 5.72 21.42 3.49
N ALA A 79 5.28 20.57 4.41
CA ALA A 79 4.70 20.93 5.70
C ALA A 79 5.64 21.81 6.56
N ILE A 80 6.92 21.42 6.68
CA ILE A 80 7.93 22.18 7.42
C ILE A 80 8.14 23.55 6.78
N ILE A 81 8.26 23.62 5.45
CA ILE A 81 8.45 24.89 4.72
C ILE A 81 7.23 25.80 4.94
N LEU A 82 6.02 25.29 4.72
CA LEU A 82 4.78 26.06 4.87
C LEU A 82 4.57 26.54 6.31
N GLY A 83 4.89 25.71 7.31
CA GLY A 83 4.84 26.08 8.72
C GLY A 83 5.88 27.14 9.10
N ALA A 84 7.06 27.11 8.48
CA ALA A 84 8.12 28.09 8.72
C ALA A 84 7.87 29.45 8.02
N MET A 85 7.14 29.46 6.90
CA MET A 85 6.84 30.66 6.11
C MET A 85 6.31 31.86 6.93
N PRO A 86 5.22 31.75 7.72
CA PRO A 86 4.68 32.90 8.46
C PRO A 86 5.68 33.48 9.48
N VAL A 87 6.48 32.62 10.12
CA VAL A 87 7.52 33.04 11.07
C VAL A 87 8.67 33.72 10.32
N GLY A 88 9.13 33.12 9.22
CA GLY A 88 10.21 33.67 8.39
C GLY A 88 9.84 35.03 7.78
N LEU A 89 8.62 35.15 7.23
CA LEU A 89 8.11 36.42 6.71
C LEU A 89 7.94 37.46 7.82
N GLY A 90 7.48 37.07 9.01
CA GLY A 90 7.39 37.96 10.15
C GLY A 90 8.75 38.54 10.55
N ILE A 91 9.78 37.68 10.64
CA ILE A 91 11.17 38.11 10.94
C ILE A 91 11.69 39.02 9.82
N LEU A 92 11.50 38.63 8.56
CA LEU A 92 11.95 39.41 7.41
C LEU A 92 11.30 40.80 7.37
N MET A 93 9.99 40.89 7.60
CA MET A 93 9.28 42.17 7.68
C MET A 93 9.77 43.02 8.85
N TRP A 94 10.13 42.40 9.97
CA TRP A 94 10.72 43.12 11.11
C TRP A 94 12.10 43.71 10.78
N LEU A 95 12.93 43.01 9.99
CA LEU A 95 14.23 43.52 9.53
C LEU A 95 14.09 44.63 8.48
N ILE A 96 13.20 44.46 7.49
CA ILE A 96 13.06 45.39 6.37
C ILE A 96 12.29 46.65 6.78
N ASN A 97 11.21 46.50 7.56
CA ASN A 97 10.35 47.62 7.96
C ASN A 97 9.85 47.46 9.41
N PRO A 98 10.70 47.77 10.40
CA PRO A 98 10.32 47.70 11.81
C PRO A 98 9.19 48.68 12.17
N GLY A 99 9.00 49.75 11.39
CA GLY A 99 7.90 50.69 11.56
C GLY A 99 6.52 50.06 11.29
N TYR A 100 6.45 49.12 10.34
CA TYR A 100 5.23 48.37 10.02
C TYR A 100 4.85 47.36 11.11
N MET A 101 5.86 46.76 11.77
CA MET A 101 5.67 45.77 12.85
C MET A 101 5.46 46.40 14.23
N LYS A 102 5.78 47.69 14.42
CA LYS A 102 5.63 48.40 15.70
C LYS A 102 4.19 48.42 16.24
N PRO A 103 3.15 48.69 15.42
CA PRO A 103 1.76 48.67 15.87
C PRO A 103 1.32 47.30 16.38
N LEU A 104 1.81 46.20 15.78
CA LEU A 104 1.48 44.83 16.20
C LEU A 104 1.78 44.58 17.69
N GLY A 105 2.86 45.16 18.22
CA GLY A 105 3.22 45.03 19.65
C GLY A 105 2.65 46.10 20.57
N THR A 106 2.25 47.26 20.04
CA THR A 106 1.94 48.47 20.83
C THR A 106 0.46 48.83 20.89
N THR A 107 -0.36 48.43 19.90
CA THR A 107 -1.82 48.62 19.95
C THR A 107 -2.53 47.35 20.41
N GLY A 108 -3.62 47.51 21.18
CA GLY A 108 -4.42 46.38 21.65
C GLY A 108 -5.01 45.51 20.53
N LEU A 109 -5.37 46.14 19.39
CA LEU A 109 -5.77 45.42 18.18
C LEU A 109 -4.63 44.58 17.58
N GLY A 110 -3.41 45.13 17.56
CA GLY A 110 -2.21 44.43 17.07
C GLY A 110 -1.90 43.17 17.89
N GLN A 111 -1.97 43.28 19.21
CA GLN A 111 -1.76 42.16 20.12
C GLN A 111 -2.84 41.07 19.95
N GLY A 112 -4.09 41.46 19.74
CA GLY A 112 -5.18 40.54 19.43
C GLY A 112 -4.96 39.77 18.12
N MET A 113 -4.52 40.45 17.05
CA MET A 113 -4.19 39.82 15.77
C MET A 113 -2.98 38.87 15.88
N LEU A 114 -1.96 39.25 16.66
CA LEU A 114 -0.81 38.41 16.96
C LEU A 114 -1.22 37.14 17.71
N GLY A 115 -2.08 37.27 18.72
CA GLY A 115 -2.63 36.13 19.45
C GLY A 115 -3.40 35.18 18.52
N LEU A 116 -4.24 35.73 17.65
CA LEU A 116 -5.00 34.94 16.68
C LEU A 116 -4.10 34.24 15.65
N ALA A 117 -3.03 34.90 15.21
CA ALA A 117 -2.03 34.33 14.32
C ALA A 117 -1.24 33.17 14.97
N ILE A 118 -0.91 33.30 16.26
CA ILE A 118 -0.23 32.23 17.01
C ILE A 118 -1.17 31.03 17.19
N VAL A 119 -2.43 31.26 17.55
CA VAL A 119 -3.42 30.20 17.72
C VAL A 119 -3.67 29.47 16.40
N SER A 120 -3.83 30.19 15.30
CA SER A 120 -4.03 29.57 13.98
C SER A 120 -2.80 28.79 13.52
N ALA A 121 -1.59 29.28 13.78
CA ALA A 121 -0.34 28.57 13.50
C ALA A 121 -0.22 27.28 14.33
N LEU A 122 -0.57 27.31 15.62
CA LEU A 122 -0.58 26.13 16.49
C LEU A 122 -1.60 25.08 16.01
N ILE A 123 -2.82 25.50 15.64
CA ILE A 123 -3.84 24.61 15.08
C ILE A 123 -3.32 23.96 13.80
N GLY A 124 -2.74 24.75 12.89
CA GLY A 124 -2.13 24.26 11.65
C GLY A 124 -1.03 23.24 11.91
N PHE A 125 -0.13 23.51 12.87
CA PHE A 125 0.94 22.60 13.26
C PHE A 125 0.42 21.28 13.84
N VAL A 126 -0.61 21.33 14.69
CA VAL A 126 -1.23 20.13 15.27
C VAL A 126 -1.92 19.28 14.19
N TRP A 127 -2.68 19.91 13.29
CA TRP A 127 -3.31 19.21 12.16
C TRP A 127 -2.28 18.54 11.26
N MET A 128 -1.23 19.27 10.90
CA MET A 128 -0.14 18.76 10.07
C MET A 128 0.57 17.56 10.71
N LYS A 129 0.87 17.65 12.01
CA LYS A 129 1.44 16.52 12.76
C LYS A 129 0.52 15.30 12.76
N LYS A 130 -0.79 15.50 12.92
CA LYS A 130 -1.78 14.42 12.94
C LYS A 130 -1.87 13.72 11.58
N THR A 131 -1.94 14.46 10.48
CA THR A 131 -2.03 13.89 9.12
C THR A 131 -0.78 13.08 8.78
N ILE A 132 0.41 13.61 9.08
CA ILE A 132 1.69 12.93 8.80
C ILE A 132 1.86 11.64 9.64
N THR A 133 1.36 11.62 10.88
CA THR A 133 1.51 10.44 11.75
C THR A 133 0.55 9.30 11.36
N VAL A 134 -0.59 9.61 10.74
CA VAL A 134 -1.59 8.60 10.34
C VAL A 134 -1.16 7.80 9.10
N GLU A 135 -0.29 8.37 8.27
CA GLU A 135 0.28 7.68 7.09
C GLU A 135 1.45 6.74 7.43
N MET A 136 1.98 6.79 8.66
CA MET A 136 3.13 5.98 9.11
C MET A 136 2.73 4.69 9.84
#